data_AF-A0A7W5J7W9-F1
#
_entry.id   AF-A0A7W5J7W9-F1
#
_cell.length_a   1.000
_cell.length_b   1.000
_cell.length_c   1.000
_cell.angle_alpha   90.00
_cell.angle_beta   90.00
_cell.angle_gamma   90.00
#
_symmetry.space_group_name_H-M   'P 1'
#
loop_
_entity.id
_entity.type
_entity.pdbx_description
1 polymer ?
#
loop_
_entity_poly.entity_id
_entity_poly.type
_entity_poly.pdbx_seq_one_letter_code
_entity_poly.pdbx_strand_id
1 'polypeptide(L)' 'MKTRNLLALSSLLLLVASFPAISGRQYASHTTYFDENGSVVGWEVIPCQGPPTTWGVVTNNYHEDLFECS' A
#
# COMPACT_ATOMS: atom_id res chain seq x y z
N MET A 1 31.19 49.60 -19.16
CA MET A 1 30.94 49.61 -17.69
C MET A 1 29.54 49.03 -17.45
N LYS A 2 29.20 48.25 -16.43
CA LYS A 2 29.89 47.41 -15.44
C LYS A 2 28.72 46.73 -14.67
N THR A 3 28.63 45.40 -14.75
CA THR A 3 28.05 44.45 -13.77
C THR A 3 26.78 44.81 -12.99
N ARG A 4 25.62 44.24 -13.36
CA ARG A 4 24.41 43.98 -12.54
C ARG A 4 23.63 42.86 -13.25
N ASN A 5 23.29 41.67 -12.75
CA ASN A 5 23.02 41.18 -11.41
C ASN A 5 23.42 39.69 -11.36
N LEU A 6 24.40 39.35 -10.51
CA LEU A 6 24.48 38.04 -9.87
C LEU A 6 23.35 38.01 -8.83
N LEU A 7 22.78 36.83 -8.53
CA LEU A 7 21.66 36.55 -7.60
C LEU A 7 20.28 36.40 -8.25
N ALA A 8 20.15 35.49 -9.22
CA ALA A 8 18.84 34.99 -9.64
C ALA A 8 18.82 33.48 -9.85
N LEU A 9 19.74 32.75 -9.21
CA LEU A 9 19.76 31.29 -9.27
C LEU A 9 19.72 30.70 -7.86
N SER A 10 18.76 29.79 -7.70
CA SER A 10 18.80 28.68 -6.75
C SER A 10 18.22 28.93 -5.36
N SER A 11 16.98 29.41 -5.30
CA SER A 11 16.05 28.98 -4.25
C SER A 11 15.43 27.64 -4.66
N LEU A 12 16.25 26.58 -4.73
CA LEU A 12 15.76 25.24 -4.99
C LEU A 12 15.05 24.77 -3.71
N LEU A 13 13.73 24.87 -3.70
CA LEU A 13 12.86 24.35 -2.65
C LEU A 13 13.20 22.86 -2.43
N LEU A 14 13.85 22.55 -1.31
CA LEU A 14 13.85 21.21 -0.74
C LEU A 14 12.46 20.98 -0.14
N LEU A 15 11.46 20.78 -1.01
CA LEU A 15 10.22 20.09 -0.63
C LEU A 15 10.60 18.62 -0.45
N VAL A 16 11.18 18.32 0.71
CA VAL A 16 11.24 16.94 1.20
C VAL A 16 9.78 16.57 1.42
N ALA A 17 9.20 15.91 0.42
CA ALA A 17 7.90 15.29 0.52
C ALA A 17 7.97 14.36 1.73
N SER A 18 7.39 14.80 2.84
CA SER A 18 7.07 13.93 3.95
C SER A 18 6.09 12.93 3.37
N PHE A 19 6.59 11.74 3.06
CA PHE A 19 5.73 10.61 2.75
C PHE A 19 4.71 10.56 3.90
N PRO A 20 3.40 10.74 3.64
CA PRO A 20 2.44 10.61 4.71
C PRO A 20 2.67 9.23 5.32
N ALA A 21 2.89 9.21 6.64
CA ALA A 21 2.92 7.98 7.41
C ALA A 21 1.72 7.15 6.95
N ILE A 22 1.98 5.91 6.51
CA ILE A 22 0.94 4.97 6.12
C ILE A 22 -0.05 4.96 7.28
N SER A 23 -1.19 5.62 7.12
CA SER A 23 -2.26 5.58 8.12
C SER A 23 -2.68 4.13 8.18
N GLY A 24 -2.41 3.47 9.31
CA GLY A 24 -2.75 2.07 9.49
C GLY A 24 -4.22 1.85 9.18
N ARG A 25 -4.53 0.73 8.54
CA ARG A 25 -5.92 0.30 8.33
C ARG A 25 -6.55 0.03 9.71
N GLN A 26 -7.86 0.24 9.82
CA GLN A 26 -8.61 -0.11 11.04
C GLN A 26 -8.82 -1.61 11.16
N TYR A 27 -8.78 -2.33 10.04
CA TYR A 27 -8.93 -3.78 9.99
C TYR A 27 -7.89 -4.39 9.05
N ALA A 28 -7.40 -5.57 9.42
CA ALA A 28 -6.71 -6.49 8.54
C ALA A 28 -7.71 -7.52 7.99
N SER A 29 -7.41 -8.09 6.83
CA SER A 29 -8.18 -9.20 6.27
C SER A 29 -7.28 -10.34 5.82
N HIS A 30 -7.82 -11.55 5.89
CA HIS A 30 -7.24 -12.73 5.27
C HIS A 30 -8.33 -13.43 4.44
N THR A 31 -8.13 -13.43 3.12
CA THR A 31 -9.07 -14.03 2.18
C THR A 31 -8.45 -15.31 1.61
N THR A 32 -9.16 -16.43 1.72
CA THR A 32 -8.78 -17.71 1.11
C THR A 32 -9.68 -17.98 -0.10
N TYR A 33 -9.08 -18.31 -1.25
CA TYR A 33 -9.78 -18.59 -2.51
C TYR A 33 -9.81 -20.09 -2.80
N PHE A 34 -10.96 -20.56 -3.27
CA PHE A 34 -11.24 -21.97 -3.54
C PHE A 34 -11.61 -22.20 -5.01
N ASP A 35 -11.34 -23.41 -5.52
CA ASP A 35 -11.88 -23.88 -6.79
C ASP A 35 -13.33 -24.37 -6.65
N GLU A 36 -13.90 -24.90 -7.74
CA GLU A 36 -15.26 -25.45 -7.77
C GLU A 36 -15.41 -26.73 -6.91
N ASN A 37 -14.32 -27.40 -6.55
CA ASN A 37 -14.30 -28.61 -5.75
C ASN A 37 -14.04 -28.31 -4.25
N GLY A 38 -13.83 -27.05 -3.88
CA GLY A 38 -13.52 -26.63 -2.50
C GLY A 38 -12.03 -26.75 -2.13
N SER A 39 -11.13 -26.95 -3.10
CA SER A 39 -9.69 -26.96 -2.86
C SER A 39 -9.14 -25.53 -2.83
N VAL A 40 -8.19 -25.26 -1.94
CA VAL A 40 -7.53 -23.94 -1.86
C VAL A 40 -6.64 -23.72 -3.08
N VAL A 41 -6.85 -22.61 -3.79
CA VAL A 41 -6.09 -22.23 -4.98
C VAL A 41 -5.38 -20.88 -4.86
N GLY A 42 -5.69 -20.12 -3.81
CA GLY A 42 -5.05 -18.83 -3.56
C GLY A 42 -5.40 -18.26 -2.21
N TRP A 43 -4.70 -17.19 -1.84
CA TRP A 43 -5.03 -16.37 -0.69
C TRP A 43 -4.54 -14.93 -0.88
N GLU A 44 -5.14 -14.01 -0.14
CA GLU A 44 -4.75 -12.60 -0.03
C GLU A 44 -4.74 -12.20 1.45
N VAL A 45 -3.67 -11.54 1.89
CA VAL A 45 -3.57 -10.96 3.23
C VAL A 45 -3.42 -9.46 3.08
N ILE A 46 -4.34 -8.72 3.69
CA ILE A 46 -4.29 -7.28 3.81
C ILE A 46 -3.93 -6.96 5.27
N PRO A 47 -2.67 -6.64 5.58
CA PRO A 47 -2.27 -6.35 6.95
C PRO A 47 -2.75 -4.96 7.37
N CYS A 48 -2.83 -4.75 8.70
CA CYS A 48 -3.09 -3.42 9.29
C CYS A 48 -2.10 -2.36 8.80
N GLN A 49 -0.84 -2.75 8.63
CA GLN A 49 0.23 -1.91 8.12
C GLN A 49 1.08 -2.67 7.11
N GLY A 50 1.52 -1.96 6.08
CA GLY A 50 2.30 -2.52 4.99
C GLY A 50 1.47 -2.88 3.76
N PRO A 51 2.12 -3.41 2.72
CA PRO A 51 1.46 -3.78 1.48
C PRO A 51 0.65 -5.08 1.64
N PRO A 52 -0.43 -5.25 0.87
CA PRO A 52 -1.10 -6.53 0.77
C PRO A 52 -0.18 -7.57 0.12
N THR A 53 -0.38 -8.83 0.49
CA THR A 53 0.32 -9.97 -0.12
C THR A 53 -0.70 -10.94 -0.69
N THR A 54 -0.39 -11.47 -1.87
CA THR A 54 -1.30 -12.37 -2.59
C THR A 54 -0.52 -13.54 -3.15
N TRP A 55 -1.12 -14.72 -3.13
CA TRP A 55 -0.58 -15.91 -3.76
C TRP A 55 -1.69 -16.70 -4.47
N GLY A 56 -1.34 -17.35 -5.57
CA GLY A 56 -2.23 -18.25 -6.29
C GLY A 56 -3.24 -17.53 -7.19
N VAL A 57 -4.45 -18.11 -7.30
CA VAL A 57 -5.52 -17.65 -8.18
C VAL A 57 -6.65 -17.03 -7.35
N VAL A 58 -7.04 -15.81 -7.72
CA VAL A 58 -8.22 -15.13 -7.17
C VAL A 58 -9.46 -15.67 -7.87
N THR A 59 -10.43 -16.15 -7.09
CA THR A 59 -11.69 -16.70 -7.58
C THR A 59 -12.88 -16.02 -6.91
N ASN A 60 -14.08 -16.22 -7.44
CA ASN A 60 -15.31 -15.73 -6.82
C ASN A 60 -15.79 -16.62 -5.66
N ASN A 61 -15.14 -17.77 -5.42
CA ASN A 61 -15.43 -18.67 -4.32
C ASN A 61 -14.38 -18.45 -3.23
N TYR A 62 -14.72 -17.66 -2.21
CA TYR A 62 -13.76 -17.26 -1.18
C TYR A 62 -14.37 -17.24 0.21
N HIS A 63 -13.48 -17.30 1.20
CA HIS A 63 -13.77 -17.05 2.60
C HIS A 63 -12.89 -15.89 3.08
N GLU A 64 -13.48 -14.91 3.75
CA GLU A 64 -12.76 -13.75 4.29
C GLU A 64 -12.89 -13.71 5.80
N ASP A 65 -11.75 -13.60 6.47
CA ASP A 65 -11.64 -13.29 7.89
C ASP A 65 -11.21 -11.83 8.07
N LEU A 66 -11.92 -11.10 8.93
CA LEU A 66 -11.62 -9.71 9.29
C LEU A 66 -11.10 -9.62 10.72
N PHE A 67 -10.05 -8.83 10.93
CA PHE A 67 -9.38 -8.64 12.22
C PHE A 67 -9.27 -7.15 12.53
N GLU A 68 -9.72 -6.71 13.69
CA GLU A 68 -9.56 -5.32 14.12
C GLU A 68 -8.10 -5.01 14.46
N CYS A 69 -7.60 -3.89 13.96
CA CYS A 69 -6.23 -3.44 14.20
C CYS A 69 -6.18 -2.67 15.52
N SER A 70 -5.50 -3.24 16.52
CA SER A 70 -5.25 -2.63 17.83
C SER A 70 -4.07 -1.67 17.84
#